data_AF-A0A542JFR6-F1
#
_entry.id   AF-A0A542JFR6-F1
#
_cell.length_a   1.000
_cell.length_b   1.000
_cell.length_c   1.000
_cell.angle_alpha   90.00
_cell.angle_beta   90.00
_cell.angle_gamma   90.00
#
_symmetry.space_group_name_H-M   'P 1'
#
loop_
_entity.id
_entity.type
_entity.pdbx_description
1 polymer ?
#
loop_
_entity_poly.entity_id
_entity_poly.type
_entity_poly.pdbx_seq_one_letter_code
_entity_poly.pdbx_strand_id
1 'polypeptide(L)'
;MQVSLARAELERHDWDALRCGCGQSAGHLLTTLETVLAGGASGAVRSLDDHVVVQSILMPPAPAVCAVVMAHLADGMAEAQEQEILWLLLALVAGEVDGDSVEDSLQMRCVETVRDGLWLVYRAFLDASGPVSKGYADDVLDVVEWDPVRLEQYRRW
;
A
#
# COMPACT_ATOMS: atom_id res chain seq x y z
N MET A 1 -25.71 2.93 -6.08
CA MET A 1 -24.36 3.53 -6.10
C MET A 1 -23.56 2.74 -5.09
N GLN A 2 -22.55 1.99 -5.53
CA GLN A 2 -21.73 1.20 -4.61
C GLN A 2 -20.86 2.18 -3.81
N VAL A 3 -20.85 2.04 -2.49
CA VAL A 3 -19.96 2.81 -1.62
C VAL A 3 -18.54 2.28 -1.86
N SER A 4 -17.59 3.17 -2.18
CA SER A 4 -16.17 2.81 -2.30
C SER A 4 -15.50 3.06 -0.96
N LEU A 5 -14.92 2.01 -0.38
CA LEU A 5 -14.11 2.11 0.83
C LEU A 5 -12.89 3.00 0.59
N ALA A 6 -12.27 2.88 -0.57
CA ALA A 6 -11.08 3.65 -0.90
C ALA A 6 -11.35 5.16 -0.95
N ARG A 7 -12.49 5.58 -1.51
CA ARG A 7 -12.89 7.00 -1.51
C ARG A 7 -13.20 7.50 -0.11
N ALA A 8 -13.92 6.73 0.69
CA ALA A 8 -14.21 7.09 2.08
C ALA A 8 -12.93 7.25 2.91
N GLU A 9 -11.96 6.34 2.71
CA GLU A 9 -10.66 6.42 3.38
C GLU A 9 -9.83 7.61 2.86
N LEU A 10 -9.87 7.91 1.56
CA LEU A 10 -9.21 9.09 0.98
C LEU A 10 -9.73 10.39 1.61
N GLU A 11 -11.04 10.53 1.79
CA GLU A 11 -11.68 11.70 2.39
C GLU A 11 -11.45 11.83 3.91
N ARG A 12 -11.10 10.73 4.59
CA ARG A 12 -10.91 10.70 6.04
C ARG A 12 -9.63 11.43 6.50
N HIS A 13 -8.60 11.47 5.67
CA HIS A 13 -7.29 12.03 6.04
C HIS A 13 -7.21 13.53 5.76
N ASP A 14 -6.57 14.28 6.68
CA ASP A 14 -6.18 15.67 6.46
C ASP A 14 -4.87 15.73 5.68
N TRP A 15 -4.96 15.61 4.36
CA TRP A 15 -3.81 15.59 3.46
C TRP A 15 -3.02 16.90 3.49
N ASP A 16 -3.68 18.03 3.76
CA ASP A 16 -3.01 19.32 3.76
C ASP A 16 -2.05 19.48 4.94
N ALA A 17 -2.36 18.82 6.06
CA ALA A 17 -1.52 18.77 7.26
C ALA A 17 -0.29 17.86 7.13
N LEU A 18 -0.25 16.96 6.14
CA LEU A 18 0.87 16.04 5.92
C LEU A 18 1.93 16.67 5.03
N ARG A 19 3.21 16.52 5.41
CA ARG A 19 4.34 16.97 4.58
C ARG A 19 4.77 15.85 3.63
N CYS A 20 4.69 16.09 2.33
CA CYS A 20 5.09 15.15 1.30
C CYS A 20 6.63 15.05 1.17
N GLY A 21 7.12 13.91 0.65
CA GLY A 21 8.55 13.70 0.36
C GLY A 21 9.16 14.75 -0.57
N CYS A 22 8.36 15.30 -1.50
CA CYS A 22 8.79 16.39 -2.38
C CYS A 22 8.93 17.76 -1.66
N GLY A 23 8.59 17.82 -0.37
CA GLY A 23 8.67 19.02 0.46
C GLY A 23 7.41 19.91 0.46
N GLN A 24 6.42 19.61 -0.38
CA GLN A 24 5.11 20.29 -0.41
C GLN A 24 4.12 19.66 0.58
N SER A 25 2.94 20.26 0.71
CA SER A 25 1.80 19.63 1.38
C SER A 25 1.30 18.43 0.57
N ALA A 26 0.87 17.35 1.22
CA ALA A 26 0.43 16.13 0.56
C ALA A 26 -0.95 16.25 -0.11
N GLY A 27 -1.66 17.38 0.04
CA GLY A 27 -2.92 17.64 -0.67
C GLY A 27 -2.81 17.49 -2.20
N HIS A 28 -1.62 17.72 -2.76
CA HIS A 28 -1.40 17.53 -4.20
C HIS A 28 -1.47 16.05 -4.66
N LEU A 29 -1.37 15.08 -3.74
CA LEU A 29 -1.44 13.65 -4.06
C LEU A 29 -2.86 13.19 -4.36
N LEU A 30 -3.88 13.94 -3.95
CA LEU A 30 -5.29 13.57 -4.12
C LEU A 30 -5.62 13.24 -5.58
N THR A 31 -5.20 14.08 -6.53
CA THR A 31 -5.43 13.84 -7.96
C THR A 31 -4.80 12.53 -8.45
N THR A 32 -3.59 12.22 -7.97
CA THR A 32 -2.90 10.97 -8.32
C THR A 32 -3.62 9.77 -7.72
N LEU A 33 -3.99 9.84 -6.45
CA LEU A 33 -4.71 8.77 -5.76
C LEU A 33 -6.07 8.53 -6.41
N GLU A 34 -6.84 9.56 -6.72
CA GLU A 34 -8.09 9.43 -7.48
C GLU A 34 -7.88 8.75 -8.84
N THR A 35 -6.79 9.07 -9.54
CA THR A 35 -6.43 8.40 -10.80
C THR A 35 -6.14 6.92 -10.59
N VAL A 36 -5.38 6.58 -9.54
CA VAL A 36 -5.10 5.18 -9.17
C VAL A 36 -6.42 4.45 -8.88
N LEU A 37 -7.26 5.00 -7.99
CA LEU A 37 -8.53 4.40 -7.57
C LEU A 37 -9.54 4.22 -8.72
N ALA A 38 -9.46 5.05 -9.75
CA ALA A 38 -10.31 4.95 -10.93
C ALA A 38 -9.88 3.86 -11.93
N GLY A 39 -8.83 3.09 -11.63
CA GLY A 39 -8.27 2.16 -12.62
C GLY A 39 -7.43 2.85 -13.69
N GLY A 40 -6.91 4.06 -13.39
CA GLY A 40 -6.28 4.96 -14.35
C GLY A 40 -4.99 4.44 -15.00
N ALA A 41 -4.40 5.30 -15.84
CA ALA A 41 -3.31 4.97 -16.76
C ALA A 41 -2.09 4.32 -16.06
N SER A 42 -1.42 3.42 -16.80
CA SER A 42 -0.17 2.78 -16.37
C SER A 42 0.83 3.81 -15.82
N GLY A 43 1.45 3.51 -14.69
CA GLY A 43 2.39 4.40 -14.01
C GLY A 43 1.77 5.40 -13.02
N ALA A 44 0.44 5.48 -12.87
CA ALA A 44 -0.18 6.32 -11.86
C ALA A 44 0.20 5.92 -10.42
N VAL A 45 0.45 4.63 -10.18
CA VAL A 45 0.95 4.17 -8.88
C VAL A 45 2.43 4.52 -8.72
N ARG A 46 3.20 4.42 -9.82
CA ARG A 46 4.63 4.78 -9.84
C ARG A 46 4.87 6.27 -9.62
N SER A 47 3.90 7.14 -9.91
CA SER A 47 4.04 8.57 -9.62
C SER A 47 3.84 8.93 -8.14
N LEU A 48 3.53 7.95 -7.28
CA LEU A 48 3.61 8.10 -5.82
C LEU A 48 5.03 7.88 -5.29
N ASP A 49 5.92 7.29 -6.11
CA ASP A 49 7.36 7.25 -5.86
C ASP A 49 7.90 8.69 -5.73
N ASP A 50 8.95 8.87 -4.93
CA ASP A 50 9.48 10.16 -4.49
C ASP A 50 8.51 11.07 -3.68
N HIS A 51 7.28 10.61 -3.44
CA HIS A 51 6.29 11.33 -2.62
C HIS A 51 5.97 10.63 -1.30
N VAL A 52 5.77 9.31 -1.37
CA VAL A 52 5.41 8.45 -0.22
C VAL A 52 6.60 7.62 0.26
N VAL A 53 7.53 7.33 -0.66
CA VAL A 53 8.84 6.72 -0.38
C VAL A 53 9.88 7.50 -1.18
N VAL A 54 10.98 7.92 -0.56
CA VAL A 54 12.12 8.55 -1.25
C VAL A 54 13.36 7.74 -0.92
N GLN A 55 13.99 7.12 -1.92
CA GLN A 55 15.19 6.30 -1.73
C GLN A 55 15.02 5.25 -0.62
N SER A 56 13.89 4.53 -0.63
CA SER A 56 13.48 3.55 0.38
C SER A 56 13.05 4.12 1.74
N ILE A 57 13.19 5.41 2.00
CA ILE A 57 12.76 6.05 3.25
C ILE A 57 11.29 6.43 3.14
N LEU A 58 10.46 5.99 4.11
CA LEU A 58 9.06 6.35 4.14
C LEU A 58 8.88 7.84 4.48
N MET A 59 7.93 8.45 3.80
CA MET A 59 7.56 9.85 4.00
C MET A 59 6.25 9.97 4.76
N PRO A 60 5.99 11.10 5.45
CA PRO A 60 4.80 11.26 6.31
C PRO A 60 3.44 10.82 5.71
N PRO A 61 3.18 10.93 4.38
CA PRO A 61 1.94 10.44 3.80
C PRO A 61 1.80 8.92 3.69
N ALA A 62 2.88 8.15 3.89
CA ALA A 62 2.93 6.71 3.64
C ALA A 62 1.83 5.92 4.39
N PRO A 63 1.57 6.13 5.70
CA PRO A 63 0.50 5.40 6.39
C PRO A 63 -0.90 5.72 5.85
N ALA A 64 -1.17 6.97 5.47
CA ALA A 64 -2.46 7.36 4.89
C ALA A 64 -2.66 6.72 3.51
N VAL A 65 -1.62 6.71 2.68
CA VAL A 65 -1.63 6.04 1.37
C VAL A 65 -1.79 4.53 1.53
N CYS A 66 -1.13 3.91 2.50
CA CYS A 66 -1.27 2.49 2.82
C CYS A 66 -2.74 2.13 3.13
N ALA A 67 -3.40 2.91 3.98
CA ALA A 67 -4.81 2.71 4.30
C ALA A 67 -5.73 2.82 3.07
N VAL A 68 -5.51 3.84 2.23
CA VAL A 68 -6.27 4.01 0.97
C VAL A 68 -6.06 2.84 0.01
N VAL A 69 -4.82 2.36 -0.12
CA VAL A 69 -4.50 1.21 -0.99
C VAL A 69 -5.14 -0.06 -0.46
N MET A 70 -5.07 -0.34 0.84
CA MET A 70 -5.75 -1.51 1.43
C MET A 70 -7.28 -1.45 1.26
N ALA A 71 -7.87 -0.26 1.39
CA ALA A 71 -9.29 -0.06 1.09
C ALA A 71 -9.61 -0.27 -0.40
N HIS A 72 -8.69 0.09 -1.31
CA HIS A 72 -8.81 -0.19 -2.74
C HIS A 72 -8.73 -1.70 -3.05
N LEU A 73 -7.83 -2.44 -2.40
CA LEU A 73 -7.80 -3.90 -2.49
C LEU A 73 -9.14 -4.51 -2.04
N ALA A 74 -9.79 -3.95 -1.02
CA ALA A 74 -11.08 -4.41 -0.53
C ALA A 74 -12.23 -4.11 -1.51
N ASP A 75 -12.21 -2.95 -2.17
CA ASP A 75 -13.15 -2.60 -3.25
C ASP A 75 -12.95 -3.48 -4.50
N GLY A 76 -11.75 -4.03 -4.66
CA GLY A 76 -11.30 -4.80 -5.82
C GLY A 76 -10.44 -3.94 -6.76
N MET A 77 -9.33 -4.51 -7.23
CA MET A 77 -8.40 -3.85 -8.15
C MET A 77 -8.55 -4.37 -9.57
N ALA A 78 -8.28 -3.51 -10.56
CA ALA A 78 -8.18 -3.94 -11.95
C ALA A 78 -6.89 -4.75 -12.16
N GLU A 79 -6.96 -5.84 -12.93
CA GLU A 79 -5.81 -6.70 -13.24
C GLU A 79 -4.61 -5.91 -13.79
N ALA A 80 -4.87 -4.89 -14.61
CA ALA A 80 -3.83 -4.04 -15.20
C ALA A 80 -3.01 -3.24 -14.18
N GLN A 81 -3.51 -3.04 -12.95
CA GLN A 81 -2.83 -2.29 -11.90
C GLN A 81 -2.29 -3.18 -10.78
N GLU A 82 -2.67 -4.46 -10.75
CA GLU A 82 -2.33 -5.39 -9.67
C GLU A 82 -0.84 -5.36 -9.32
N GLN A 83 0.02 -5.49 -10.33
CA GLN A 83 1.46 -5.52 -10.12
C GLN A 83 1.99 -4.22 -9.47
N GLU A 84 1.49 -3.06 -9.91
CA GLU A 84 1.96 -1.77 -9.38
C GLU A 84 1.44 -1.54 -7.96
N ILE A 85 0.19 -1.91 -7.68
CA ILE A 85 -0.41 -1.81 -6.35
C ILE A 85 0.31 -2.69 -5.34
N LEU A 86 0.62 -3.94 -5.70
CA LEU A 86 1.36 -4.85 -4.82
C LEU A 86 2.81 -4.41 -4.61
N TRP A 87 3.46 -3.86 -5.65
CA TRP A 87 4.76 -3.22 -5.51
C TRP A 87 4.71 -2.04 -4.52
N LEU A 88 3.69 -1.18 -4.59
CA LEU A 88 3.54 -0.06 -3.67
C LEU A 88 3.30 -0.54 -2.24
N LEU A 89 2.44 -1.55 -2.04
CA LEU A 89 2.26 -2.14 -0.71
C LEU A 89 3.57 -2.68 -0.14
N LEU A 90 4.38 -3.38 -0.94
CA LEU A 90 5.70 -3.83 -0.52
C LEU A 90 6.58 -2.65 -0.10
N ALA A 91 6.66 -1.59 -0.92
CA ALA A 91 7.45 -0.41 -0.60
C ALA A 91 7.01 0.26 0.72
N LEU A 92 5.70 0.26 1.01
CA LEU A 92 5.14 0.85 2.23
C LEU A 92 5.42 0.04 3.50
N VAL A 93 5.45 -1.29 3.40
CA VAL A 93 5.71 -2.16 4.57
C VAL A 93 7.19 -2.47 4.77
N ALA A 94 7.98 -2.47 3.69
CA ALA A 94 9.43 -2.76 3.72
C ALA A 94 10.30 -1.50 3.72
N GLY A 95 9.70 -0.31 3.65
CA GLY A 95 10.43 0.95 3.70
C GLY A 95 11.21 1.15 4.99
N GLU A 96 12.32 1.88 4.91
CA GLU A 96 13.21 2.15 6.03
C GLU A 96 12.52 3.00 7.10
N VAL A 97 12.81 2.66 8.37
CA VAL A 97 12.29 3.35 9.55
C VAL A 97 12.82 4.78 9.61
N ASP A 98 11.91 5.74 9.79
CA ASP A 98 12.25 7.12 10.07
C ASP A 98 12.45 7.33 11.59
N GLY A 99 13.71 7.39 12.02
CA GLY A 99 14.07 7.79 13.39
C GLY A 99 14.41 6.64 14.35
N ASP A 100 14.42 6.96 15.64
CA ASP A 100 15.07 6.13 16.68
C ASP A 100 14.15 5.05 17.29
N SER A 101 12.83 5.09 17.01
CA SER A 101 11.83 4.16 17.56
C SER A 101 11.10 3.41 16.45
N VAL A 102 11.13 2.07 16.51
CA VAL A 102 10.45 1.20 15.53
C VAL A 102 8.93 1.20 15.77
N GLU A 103 8.47 1.24 17.01
CA GLU A 103 7.03 1.11 17.37
C GLU A 103 6.19 2.30 16.89
N ASP A 104 6.77 3.51 16.87
CA ASP A 104 6.10 4.72 16.39
C ASP A 104 6.45 5.08 14.94
N SER A 105 7.19 4.21 14.24
CA SER A 105 7.67 4.46 12.89
C SER A 105 6.53 4.50 11.87
N LEU A 106 6.75 5.24 10.78
CA LEU A 106 5.83 5.19 9.63
C LEU A 106 5.67 3.77 9.09
N GLN A 107 6.75 2.99 9.12
CA GLN A 107 6.76 1.59 8.66
C GLN A 107 5.82 0.73 9.50
N MET A 108 5.93 0.78 10.83
CA MET A 108 5.10 -0.05 11.70
C MET A 108 3.62 0.26 11.53
N ARG A 109 3.26 1.53 11.35
CA ARG A 109 1.86 1.93 11.05
C ARG A 109 1.35 1.35 9.73
N CYS A 110 2.19 1.27 8.70
CA CYS A 110 1.86 0.58 7.46
C CYS A 110 1.70 -0.93 7.68
N VAL A 111 2.63 -1.55 8.41
CA VAL A 111 2.59 -3.00 8.73
C VAL A 111 1.31 -3.35 9.48
N GLU A 112 0.96 -2.61 10.54
CA GLU A 112 -0.28 -2.82 11.29
C GLU A 112 -1.53 -2.67 10.40
N THR A 113 -1.56 -1.64 9.56
CA THR A 113 -2.67 -1.42 8.62
C THR A 113 -2.85 -2.61 7.66
N VAL A 114 -1.75 -3.13 7.09
CA VAL A 114 -1.80 -4.30 6.19
C VAL A 114 -2.17 -5.57 6.96
N ARG A 115 -1.70 -5.73 8.20
CA ARG A 115 -2.03 -6.87 9.07
C ARG A 115 -3.51 -6.93 9.43
N ASP A 116 -4.13 -5.79 9.71
CA ASP A 116 -5.57 -5.73 9.95
C ASP A 116 -6.38 -6.21 8.72
N GLY A 117 -5.83 -6.03 7.52
CA GLY A 117 -6.38 -6.50 6.25
C GLY A 117 -5.73 -7.76 5.67
N LEU A 118 -4.99 -8.55 6.46
CA LEU A 118 -4.09 -9.62 5.98
C LEU A 118 -4.71 -10.61 4.97
N TRP A 119 -5.99 -10.94 5.15
CA TRP A 119 -6.70 -11.84 4.25
C TRP A 119 -6.85 -11.30 2.81
N LEU A 120 -6.79 -9.99 2.61
CA LEU A 120 -6.77 -9.37 1.29
C LEU A 120 -5.44 -9.62 0.58
N VAL A 121 -4.32 -9.61 1.31
CA VAL A 121 -3.00 -9.91 0.77
C VAL A 121 -2.88 -11.38 0.40
N TYR A 122 -3.36 -12.28 1.26
CA TYR A 122 -3.42 -13.71 0.93
C TYR A 122 -4.28 -13.98 -0.32
N ARG A 123 -5.42 -13.30 -0.46
CA ARG A 123 -6.23 -13.41 -1.67
C ARG A 123 -5.45 -12.93 -2.89
N ALA A 124 -4.81 -11.77 -2.81
CA ALA A 124 -3.99 -11.26 -3.91
C ALA A 124 -2.83 -12.21 -4.28
N PHE A 125 -2.21 -12.89 -3.31
CA PHE A 125 -1.18 -13.90 -3.56
C PHE A 125 -1.73 -15.14 -4.28
N LEU A 126 -2.89 -15.64 -3.86
CA LEU A 126 -3.50 -16.85 -4.41
C LEU A 126 -4.11 -16.61 -5.80
N ASP A 127 -4.69 -15.42 -6.01
CA ASP A 127 -5.41 -15.04 -7.24
C ASP A 127 -4.53 -14.23 -8.22
N ALA A 128 -3.24 -14.05 -7.92
CA ALA A 128 -2.31 -13.22 -8.71
C ALA A 128 -2.35 -13.57 -10.21
N SER A 129 -2.48 -12.54 -11.05
CA SER A 129 -2.55 -12.67 -12.51
C SER A 129 -1.25 -13.19 -13.15
N GLY A 130 -0.12 -13.06 -12.45
CA GLY A 130 1.19 -13.48 -12.95
C GLY A 130 2.27 -13.62 -11.87
N PRO A 131 3.44 -14.18 -12.23
CA PRO A 131 4.50 -14.49 -11.27
C PRO A 131 5.09 -13.25 -10.59
N VAL A 132 5.08 -12.10 -11.26
CA VAL A 132 5.59 -10.84 -10.68
C VAL A 132 4.66 -10.33 -9.58
N SER A 133 3.35 -10.24 -9.86
CA SER A 133 2.35 -9.90 -8.84
C SER A 133 2.38 -10.88 -7.67
N LYS A 134 2.46 -12.19 -7.96
CA LYS A 134 2.56 -13.22 -6.91
C LYS A 134 3.79 -13.01 -6.03
N GLY A 135 4.94 -12.70 -6.64
CA GLY A 135 6.17 -12.38 -5.93
C GLY A 135 6.02 -11.17 -5.00
N TYR A 136 5.45 -10.06 -5.48
CA TYR A 136 5.21 -8.91 -4.60
C TYR A 136 4.24 -9.20 -3.46
N ALA A 137 3.16 -9.94 -3.70
CA ALA A 137 2.25 -10.34 -2.64
C ALA A 137 2.94 -11.25 -1.61
N ASP A 138 3.81 -12.16 -2.06
CA ASP A 138 4.60 -13.04 -1.18
C ASP A 138 5.60 -12.25 -0.34
N ASP A 139 6.31 -11.29 -0.94
CA ASP A 139 7.25 -10.41 -0.25
C ASP A 139 6.54 -9.52 0.79
N VAL A 140 5.32 -9.03 0.49
CA VAL A 140 4.49 -8.33 1.49
C VAL A 140 4.19 -9.26 2.65
N LEU A 141 3.78 -10.50 2.38
CA LEU A 141 3.48 -11.49 3.42
C LEU A 141 4.70 -11.83 4.28
N ASP A 142 5.92 -11.90 3.72
CA ASP A 142 7.14 -12.11 4.52
C ASP A 142 7.37 -11.01 5.56
N VAL A 143 6.92 -9.79 5.29
CA VAL A 143 7.04 -8.66 6.23
C VAL A 143 5.91 -8.67 7.26
N VAL A 144 4.68 -8.90 6.81
CA VAL A 144 3.48 -8.64 7.63
C VAL A 144 2.91 -9.87 8.29
N GLU A 145 3.18 -11.09 7.83
CA GLU A 145 2.71 -12.32 8.47
C GLU A 145 3.65 -12.74 9.61
N TRP A 146 3.09 -12.92 10.81
CA TRP A 146 3.87 -13.33 11.98
C TRP A 146 3.64 -14.79 12.37
N ASP A 147 2.72 -15.49 11.70
CA ASP A 147 2.56 -16.94 11.76
C ASP A 147 3.30 -17.60 10.57
N PRO A 148 4.56 -18.03 10.75
CA PRO A 148 5.34 -18.62 9.67
C PRO A 148 4.77 -19.96 9.20
N VAL A 149 4.00 -20.66 10.05
CA VAL A 149 3.37 -21.94 9.68
C VAL A 149 2.23 -21.68 8.71
N ARG A 150 1.42 -20.64 8.97
CA ARG A 150 0.38 -20.22 8.03
C ARG A 150 0.98 -19.78 6.70
N LEU A 151 2.01 -18.93 6.71
CA LEU A 151 2.65 -18.48 5.47
C LEU A 151 3.13 -19.66 4.61
N GLU A 152 3.88 -20.57 5.20
CA GLU A 152 4.39 -21.75 4.51
C GLU A 152 3.28 -22.67 4.00
N GLN A 153 2.16 -22.78 4.72
CA GLN A 153 1.01 -23.55 4.25
C GLN A 153 0.39 -22.96 2.98
N TYR A 154 0.22 -21.64 2.91
CA TYR A 154 -0.36 -20.98 1.74
C TYR A 154 0.60 -20.97 0.54
N ARG A 155 1.92 -20.91 0.75
CA ARG A 155 2.93 -21.01 -0.31
C ARG A 155 2.91 -22.34 -1.07
N ARG A 156 2.37 -23.39 -0.46
CA ARG A 156 2.26 -24.73 -1.06
C ARG A 156 0.97 -24.94 -1.86
N TRP A 157 0.06 -23.97 -1.85
CA TRP A 157 -1.18 -24.00 -2.60
C TRP A 157 -0.94 -23.66 -4.07
#